data_AF-A0A521I4H3-F1
#
_entry.id   AF-A0A521I4H3-F1
#
_cell.length_a   1.000
_cell.length_b   1.000
_cell.length_c   1.000
_cell.angle_alpha   90.00
_cell.angle_beta   90.00
_cell.angle_gamma   90.00
#
_symmetry.space_group_name_H-M   'P 1'
#
loop_
_entity.id
_entity.type
_entity.pdbx_description
1 polymer ?
#
loop_
_entity_poly.entity_id
_entity_poly.type
_entity_poly.pdbx_seq_one_letter_code
_entity_poly.pdbx_strand_id
1 'polypeptide(L)' 'MKRFFKSPAFSPIGLIGWALILIGGGWDLIYHIAPLVSDVKWSPVIDRLGEFGHTVILIGMVIVVFAVLLAQHRKGIN' A
#
# COMPACT_ATOMS: atom_id res chain seq x y z
N MET A 1 -13.62 -12.71 13.89
CA MET A 1 -13.15 -11.36 13.51
C MET A 1 -12.23 -10.69 14.54
N LYS A 2 -12.48 -10.73 15.86
CA LYS A 2 -11.65 -10.02 16.88
C LYS A 2 -10.16 -10.39 16.93
N ARG A 3 -9.76 -11.59 16.47
CA ARG A 3 -8.36 -12.04 16.44
C ARG A 3 -7.55 -11.46 15.27
N PHE A 4 -8.23 -11.06 14.18
CA PHE A 4 -7.59 -10.56 12.96
C PHE A 4 -7.03 -9.15 13.16
N PHE A 5 -7.81 -8.26 13.78
CA PHE A 5 -7.38 -6.90 14.16
C PHE A 5 -6.32 -6.85 15.27
N LYS A 6 -6.02 -7.97 15.92
CA LYS A 6 -4.90 -8.10 16.87
C LYS A 6 -3.59 -8.49 16.19
N SER A 7 -3.60 -8.69 14.87
CA SER A 7 -2.37 -8.95 14.12
C SER A 7 -1.48 -7.71 14.13
N PRO A 8 -0.15 -7.87 14.26
CA PRO A 8 0.82 -6.78 14.09
C PRO A 8 0.70 -6.02 12.77
N ALA A 9 0.14 -6.67 11.74
CA ALA A 9 -0.18 -6.03 10.47
C ALA A 9 -1.21 -4.88 10.60
N PHE A 10 -1.98 -4.84 11.69
CA PHE A 10 -2.93 -3.76 12.01
C PHE A 10 -2.46 -2.90 13.20
N SER A 11 -1.17 -2.97 13.56
CA SER A 11 -0.55 -1.98 14.45
C SER A 11 -0.56 -0.59 13.81
N PRO A 12 -0.32 0.51 14.55
CA PRO A 12 -0.23 1.85 13.97
C PRO A 12 0.73 1.94 12.77
N ILE A 13 1.88 1.26 12.84
CA ILE A 13 2.85 1.20 11.72
C ILE A 13 2.26 0.39 10.55
N GLY A 14 1.66 -0.77 10.83
CA GLY A 14 1.03 -1.60 9.79
C GLY A 14 -0.13 -0.88 9.09
N LEU A 15 -0.91 -0.07 9.81
CA LEU A 15 -1.98 0.75 9.25
C LEU A 15 -1.45 1.83 8.29
N ILE A 16 -0.28 2.41 8.55
CA ILE A 16 0.39 3.30 7.58
C ILE A 16 0.70 2.53 6.29
N GLY A 17 1.23 1.31 6.41
CA GLY A 17 1.51 0.46 5.26
C GLY A 17 0.24 0.13 4.45
N TRP A 18 -0.85 -0.24 5.12
CA TRP A 18 -2.14 -0.46 4.46
C TRP A 18 -2.69 0.79 3.79
N ALA A 19 -2.58 1.96 4.42
CA ALA A 19 -3.01 3.22 3.83
C ALA A 19 -2.26 3.51 2.53
N LEU A 20 -0.94 3.28 2.50
CA LEU A 20 -0.13 3.44 1.29
C LEU A 20 -0.54 2.45 0.20
N ILE A 21 -0.78 1.17 0.55
CA ILE A 21 -1.27 0.18 -0.42
C ILE A 21 -2.62 0.60 -1.02
N LEU A 22 -3.55 1.08 -0.20
CA LEU A 22 -4.87 1.49 -0.68
C LEU A 22 -4.81 2.75 -1.55
N ILE A 23 -4.00 3.73 -1.17
CA ILE A 23 -3.83 4.97 -1.95
C ILE A 23 -3.10 4.67 -3.26
N GLY A 24 -1.99 3.93 -3.20
CA GLY A 24 -1.21 3.55 -4.37
C GLY A 24 -2.00 2.66 -5.33
N GLY A 25 -2.70 1.65 -4.80
CA GLY A 25 -3.55 0.75 -5.58
C GLY A 25 -4.78 1.44 -6.16
N GLY A 26 -5.40 2.36 -5.41
CA GLY A 26 -6.51 3.17 -5.91
C GLY A 26 -6.08 4.10 -7.05
N TRP A 27 -4.92 4.74 -6.90
CA TRP A 27 -4.34 5.55 -7.97
C TRP A 27 -3.98 4.72 -9.21
N ASP A 28 -3.32 3.59 -9.01
CA ASP A 28 -2.92 2.69 -10.10
C ASP A 28 -4.15 2.17 -10.87
N LEU A 29 -5.21 1.81 -10.14
CA LEU A 29 -6.49 1.41 -10.72
C LEU A 29 -7.11 2.55 -11.55
N ILE A 30 -7.16 3.77 -11.02
CA ILE A 30 -7.71 4.93 -11.74
C ILE A 30 -6.89 5.23 -12.99
N TYR A 31 -5.56 5.20 -12.88
CA TYR A 31 -4.64 5.47 -13.98
C TYR A 31 -4.83 4.49 -15.14
N HIS A 32 -5.05 3.21 -14.87
CA HIS A 32 -5.28 2.18 -15.89
C HIS A 32 -6.71 2.13 -16.41
N ILE A 33 -7.72 2.41 -15.57
CA ILE A 33 -9.13 2.36 -15.96
C ILE A 33 -9.54 3.59 -16.78
N ALA A 34 -9.04 4.78 -16.46
CA ALA A 34 -9.50 6.00 -17.13
C ALA A 34 -9.27 5.98 -18.66
N PRO A 35 -8.12 5.54 -19.20
CA PRO A 35 -7.96 5.40 -20.65
C PRO A 35 -8.95 4.39 -21.27
N LEU A 36 -9.29 3.33 -20.54
CA LEU A 36 -10.21 2.27 -21.02
C LEU A 36 -11.67 2.72 -21.06
N VAL A 37 -12.09 3.60 -20.14
CA VAL A 37 -13.50 3.99 -19.98
C VAL A 37 -13.81 5.33 -20.63
N SER A 38 -12.86 6.27 -20.63
CA SER A 38 -13.09 7.65 -21.06
C SER A 38 -12.14 8.15 -22.14
N ASP A 39 -11.37 7.27 -22.78
CA ASP A 39 -10.39 7.61 -23.84
C ASP A 39 -9.41 8.73 -23.43
N VAL A 40 -9.16 8.84 -22.11
CA VAL A 40 -8.29 9.87 -21.55
C VAL A 40 -6.85 9.58 -21.95
N LYS A 41 -6.23 10.55 -22.61
CA LYS A 41 -4.79 10.56 -22.87
C LYS A 41 -4.09 11.31 -21.74
N TRP A 42 -3.34 10.59 -20.95
CA TRP A 42 -2.55 11.17 -19.88
C TRP A 42 -1.42 12.04 -20.44
N SER A 43 -1.05 13.06 -19.68
CA SER A 43 0.15 13.85 -20.00
C SER A 43 1.39 13.08 -19.54
N PRO A 44 2.59 13.39 -20.08
CA PRO A 44 3.83 12.75 -19.64
C PRO A 44 4.12 12.88 -18.13
N VAL A 45 3.55 13.89 -17.48
CA VAL A 45 3.64 14.08 -16.03
C VAL A 45 2.77 13.05 -15.30
N ILE A 46 1.55 12.82 -15.80
CA ILE A 46 0.66 11.82 -15.21
C ILE A 46 1.16 10.41 -15.49
N ASP A 47 1.80 10.12 -16.63
CA ASP A 47 2.40 8.81 -16.89
C ASP A 47 3.46 8.45 -15.84
N ARG A 48 4.36 9.40 -15.52
CA ARG A 48 5.36 9.23 -14.46
C ARG A 48 4.73 9.05 -13.07
N LEU A 49 3.62 9.75 -12.81
CA LEU A 49 2.86 9.58 -11.57
C LEU A 49 2.10 8.25 -11.54
N GLY A 50 1.64 7.75 -12.69
CA GLY A 50 1.04 6.42 -12.84
C GLY A 50 2.00 5.33 -12.39
N GLU A 51 3.23 5.36 -12.91
CA GLU A 51 4.31 4.47 -12.49
C GLU A 51 4.65 4.60 -10.98
N PHE A 52 4.49 5.79 -10.42
CA PHE A 52 4.71 6.03 -8.99
C PHE A 52 3.73 5.26 -8.09
N GLY A 53 2.51 4.93 -8.56
CA GLY A 53 1.53 4.14 -7.82
C GLY A 53 2.07 2.80 -7.33
N HIS A 54 2.74 2.06 -8.21
CA HIS A 54 3.41 0.79 -7.90
C HIS A 54 4.47 0.94 -6.81
N THR A 55 5.24 2.03 -6.86
CA THR A 55 6.27 2.31 -5.86
C THR A 55 5.65 2.55 -4.49
N VAL A 56 4.55 3.30 -4.42
CA VAL A 56 3.82 3.55 -3.16
C VAL A 56 3.26 2.25 -2.58
N ILE A 57 2.72 1.36 -3.42
CA ILE A 57 2.24 0.04 -3.00
C ILE A 57 3.39 -0.78 -2.42
N LEU A 58 4.54 -0.83 -3.10
CA LEU A 58 5.72 -1.57 -2.64
C LEU A 58 6.21 -1.08 -1.27
N ILE A 59 6.29 0.24 -1.08
CA ILE A 59 6.66 0.85 0.22
C ILE A 59 5.65 0.43 1.30
N GLY A 60 4.35 0.47 0.98
CA GLY A 60 3.31 0.02 1.90
C GLY A 60 3.45 -1.44 2.31
N MET A 61 3.74 -2.34 1.35
CA MET A 61 3.99 -3.76 1.62
C MET A 61 5.19 -3.97 2.55
N VAL A 62 6.30 -3.26 2.30
CA VAL A 62 7.50 -3.33 3.15
C VAL A 62 7.18 -2.90 4.58
N ILE A 63 6.41 -1.82 4.76
CA ILE A 63 6.00 -1.34 6.10
C ILE A 63 5.14 -2.37 6.83
N VAL A 64 4.16 -2.99 6.15
CA VAL A 64 3.32 -4.04 6.77
C VAL A 64 4.17 -5.24 7.20
N VAL A 65 5.06 -5.72 6.33
CA VAL A 65 5.96 -6.84 6.63
C VAL A 65 6.88 -6.48 7.81
N PHE A 66 7.47 -5.28 7.80
CA PHE A 66 8.32 -4.79 8.88
C PHE A 66 7.58 -4.73 10.21
N ALA A 67 6.33 -4.23 10.22
CA ALA A 67 5.51 -4.19 11.44
C ALA A 67 5.27 -5.59 12.02
N VAL A 68 5.08 -6.60 11.17
CA VAL A 68 4.95 -8.00 11.57
C VAL A 68 6.25 -8.54 12.15
N LEU A 69 7.37 -8.35 11.47
CA LEU A 69 8.68 -8.83 11.92
C LEU A 69 9.09 -8.18 13.25
N LEU A 70 8.86 -6.88 13.40
CA LEU A 70 9.15 -6.15 14.63
C LEU A 70 8.37 -6.70 15.83
N ALA A 71 7.10 -7.03 15.63
CA ALA A 71 6.28 -7.61 16.69
C ALA A 71 6.69 -9.06 17.05
N GLN A 72 7.14 -9.85 16.08
CA GLN A 72 7.69 -11.18 16.33
C GLN A 72 9.00 -11.10 17.13
N HIS A 73 9.91 -10.21 16.73
CA HIS A 73 11.16 -9.96 17.45
C HIS A 73 10.91 -9.54 18.92
N ARG A 74 9.95 -8.63 19.15
CA ARG A 74 9.56 -8.23 20.52
C ARG A 74 8.99 -9.38 21.36
N LYS A 75 8.36 -10.38 20.74
CA LYS A 75 7.86 -11.57 21.44
C LYS A 75 8.96 -12.58 21.76
N GLY A 76 10.02 -12.64 20.97
CA GLY A 76 11.15 -13.54 21.22
C GLY A 76 12.14 -13.04 22.28
N ILE A 77 12.04 -11.77 22.67
CA ILE A 77 12.87 -11.13 23.71
C ILE A 77 12.22 -11.21 25.10
N ASN A 78 10.90 -11.45 25.18
CA ASN A 78 10.14 -11.57 26.43
C ASN A 78 9.85 -13.05 26.74
#